data_AF-A0A6I5NE12-F1
#
_entry.id   AF-A0A6I5NE12-F1
#
_cell.length_a   1.000
_cell.length_b   1.000
_cell.length_c   1.000
_cell.angle_alpha   90.00
_cell.angle_beta   90.00
_cell.angle_gamma   90.00
#
_symmetry.space_group_name_H-M   'P 1'
#
loop_
_entity.id
_entity.type
_entity.pdbx_description
1 polymer ?
#
loop_
_entity_poly.entity_id
_entity_poly.type
_entity_poly.pdbx_seq_one_letter_code
_entity_poly.pdbx_strand_id
1 'polypeptide(L)'
;MTELAIQNSSEIEAIEQRLALMQERIDYAEARRWTNYITLDPLRLVQNVLGGGDVQRDRIAIADLEIQAADLVRRREAVAEALAREVVALVLAYERLDRELALLASQLETQQLQQAVMESAYRTGQSDTVTMLRIWQRTEEIVAKASERQIAQAQTQQELEQITDSATR
;
A
#
# COMPACT_ATOMS: atom_id res chain seq x y z
N MET A 1 7.02 -8.64 -1.09
CA MET A 1 6.56 -7.39 -0.46
C MET A 1 5.28 -6.89 -1.13
N THR A 2 5.35 -6.39 -2.37
CA THR A 2 4.16 -5.89 -3.10
C THR A 2 3.08 -6.95 -3.28
N GLU A 3 3.45 -8.16 -3.70
CA GLU A 3 2.51 -9.27 -3.89
C GLU A 3 1.85 -9.72 -2.57
N LEU A 4 2.61 -9.74 -1.47
CA LEU A 4 2.08 -10.03 -0.13
C LEU A 4 1.10 -8.95 0.34
N ALA A 5 1.42 -7.67 0.09
CA ALA A 5 0.53 -6.56 0.42
C ALA A 5 -0.80 -6.61 -0.35
N ILE A 6 -0.74 -7.02 -1.62
CA ILE A 6 -1.93 -7.20 -2.45
C ILE A 6 -2.76 -8.39 -1.93
N GLN A 7 -2.12 -9.53 -1.64
CA GLN A 7 -2.78 -10.72 -1.13
C GLN A 7 -3.46 -10.50 0.24
N ASN A 8 -2.87 -9.66 1.08
CA ASN A 8 -3.36 -9.42 2.44
C ASN A 8 -4.30 -8.21 2.56
N SER A 9 -4.68 -7.62 1.43
CA SER A 9 -5.60 -6.48 1.39
C SER A 9 -7.06 -6.94 1.53
N SER A 10 -7.70 -6.58 2.64
CA SER A 10 -9.12 -6.86 2.88
C SER A 10 -10.05 -6.14 1.89
N GLU A 11 -9.63 -4.99 1.33
CA GLU A 11 -10.39 -4.32 0.27
C GLU A 11 -10.35 -5.14 -1.03
N ILE A 12 -9.19 -5.67 -1.41
CA ILE A 12 -9.07 -6.53 -2.59
C ILE A 12 -9.88 -7.81 -2.39
N GLU A 13 -9.80 -8.44 -1.21
CA GLU A 13 -10.61 -9.62 -0.87
C GLU A 13 -12.11 -9.32 -0.98
N ALA A 14 -12.59 -8.21 -0.42
CA ALA A 14 -13.99 -7.82 -0.50
C ALA A 14 -14.45 -7.55 -1.94
N ILE A 15 -13.57 -6.97 -2.78
CA ILE A 15 -13.85 -6.77 -4.21
C ILE A 15 -13.92 -8.13 -4.92
N GLU A 16 -13.01 -9.06 -4.64
CA GLU A 16 -13.00 -10.40 -5.24
C GLU A 16 -14.24 -11.22 -4.85
N GLN A 17 -14.66 -11.20 -3.58
CA GLN A 17 -15.90 -11.81 -3.14
C GLN A 17 -17.12 -11.23 -3.86
N ARG A 18 -17.15 -9.91 -4.06
CA ARG A 18 -18.24 -9.24 -4.77
C ARG A 18 -18.25 -9.56 -6.26
N LEU A 19 -17.07 -9.66 -6.89
CA LEU A 19 -16.93 -10.10 -8.27
C LEU A 19 -17.43 -11.54 -8.46
N ALA A 20 -17.09 -12.46 -7.56
CA ALA A 20 -17.59 -13.83 -7.60
C ALA A 20 -19.12 -13.90 -7.54
N LEU A 21 -19.73 -13.14 -6.62
CA LEU A 21 -21.19 -13.05 -6.50
C LEU A 21 -21.86 -12.42 -7.73
N MET A 22 -21.21 -11.43 -8.36
CA MET A 22 -21.73 -10.83 -9.60
C MET A 22 -21.64 -11.79 -10.77
N GLN A 23 -20.53 -12.53 -10.90
CA GLN A 23 -20.37 -13.53 -11.94
C GLN A 23 -21.43 -14.63 -11.82
N GLU A 24 -21.68 -15.13 -10.61
CA GLU A 24 -22.75 -16.12 -10.36
C GLU A 24 -24.13 -15.58 -10.78
N ARG A 25 -24.41 -14.29 -10.53
CA ARG A 25 -25.68 -13.65 -10.94
C ARG A 25 -25.80 -13.50 -12.45
N ILE A 26 -24.71 -13.17 -13.14
CA ILE A 26 -24.65 -13.09 -14.60
C ILE A 26 -24.91 -14.48 -15.18
N ASP A 27 -24.15 -15.48 -14.76
CA ASP A 27 -24.25 -16.87 -15.23
C ASP A 27 -25.67 -17.41 -15.03
N TYR A 28 -26.28 -17.12 -13.87
CA TYR A 28 -27.66 -17.51 -13.58
C TYR A 28 -28.69 -16.81 -14.47
N ALA A 29 -28.53 -15.51 -14.70
CA ALA A 29 -29.42 -14.73 -15.57
C ALA A 29 -29.31 -15.20 -17.04
N GLU A 30 -28.10 -15.52 -17.49
CA GLU A 30 -27.86 -16.10 -18.82
C GLU A 30 -28.48 -17.49 -18.95
N ALA A 31 -28.30 -18.35 -17.95
CA ALA A 31 -28.85 -19.70 -17.92
C ALA A 31 -30.40 -19.72 -17.89
N ARG A 32 -31.04 -18.63 -17.46
CA ARG A 32 -32.52 -18.49 -17.46
C ARG A 32 -33.06 -17.72 -18.65
N ARG A 33 -32.20 -17.18 -19.51
CA ARG A 33 -32.63 -16.39 -20.67
C ARG A 33 -33.58 -17.18 -21.59
N TRP A 34 -33.42 -18.51 -21.68
CA TRP A 34 -34.30 -19.38 -22.46
C TRP A 34 -35.75 -19.43 -21.96
N THR A 35 -36.01 -19.28 -20.65
CA THR A 35 -37.39 -19.36 -20.11
C THR A 35 -38.24 -18.20 -20.61
N ASN A 36 -37.62 -17.05 -20.89
CA ASN A 36 -38.33 -15.89 -21.42
C ASN A 36 -38.68 -16.03 -22.91
N TYR A 37 -38.09 -16.99 -23.61
CA TYR A 37 -38.52 -17.38 -24.96
C TYR A 37 -39.72 -18.35 -24.95
N ILE A 38 -39.99 -19.02 -23.82
CA ILE A 38 -41.07 -20.01 -23.69
C ILE A 38 -42.16 -19.44 -22.79
N THR A 39 -43.10 -18.70 -23.38
CA THR A 39 -44.26 -18.10 -22.70
C THR A 39 -45.56 -18.70 -23.25
N LEU A 40 -46.49 -19.08 -22.35
CA LEU A 40 -47.86 -19.50 -22.71
C LEU A 40 -48.77 -18.33 -23.12
N ASP A 41 -48.31 -17.08 -22.92
CA ASP A 41 -49.02 -15.87 -23.34
C ASP A 41 -48.62 -15.47 -24.78
N PRO A 42 -49.55 -15.51 -25.75
CA PRO A 42 -49.27 -15.21 -27.16
C PRO A 42 -48.91 -13.74 -27.42
N LEU A 43 -49.39 -12.79 -26.61
CA LEU A 43 -49.02 -11.37 -26.74
C LEU A 43 -47.54 -11.14 -26.38
N ARG A 44 -47.06 -11.80 -25.32
CA ARG A 44 -45.65 -11.74 -24.91
C ARG A 44 -44.72 -12.43 -25.91
N LEU A 45 -45.19 -13.50 -26.55
CA LEU A 45 -44.42 -14.21 -27.57
C LEU A 45 -44.15 -13.33 -28.80
N VAL A 46 -45.17 -12.60 -29.27
CA VAL A 46 -45.02 -11.63 -30.37
C VAL A 46 -44.09 -10.47 -29.99
N GLN A 47 -44.20 -9.96 -28.75
CA GLN A 47 -43.29 -8.92 -28.25
C GLN A 47 -41.84 -9.41 -28.21
N ASN A 48 -41.58 -10.58 -27.62
CA ASN A 48 -40.24 -11.15 -27.48
C ASN A 48 -39.59 -11.50 -28.84
N VAL A 49 -40.38 -11.92 -29.85
CA VAL A 49 -39.91 -12.18 -31.22
C VAL A 49 -39.60 -10.89 -31.98
N LEU A 50 -40.38 -9.82 -31.78
CA LEU A 50 -40.14 -8.49 -32.36
C LEU A 50 -39.06 -7.69 -31.60
N GLY A 51 -38.38 -8.30 -30.64
CA GLY A 51 -37.24 -7.71 -29.93
C GLY A 51 -37.62 -6.77 -28.78
N GLY A 52 -38.89 -6.70 -28.41
CA GLY A 52 -39.37 -5.96 -27.24
C GLY A 52 -39.76 -6.88 -26.08
N GLY A 53 -39.86 -6.36 -24.86
CA GLY A 53 -40.37 -7.12 -23.70
C GLY A 53 -39.27 -7.67 -22.79
N ASP A 54 -39.52 -8.84 -22.20
CA ASP A 54 -38.71 -9.39 -21.09
C ASP A 54 -37.30 -9.80 -21.52
N VAL A 55 -37.15 -10.29 -22.76
CA VAL A 55 -35.84 -10.62 -23.34
C VAL A 55 -34.92 -9.40 -23.43
N GLN A 56 -35.49 -8.22 -23.74
CA GLN A 56 -34.71 -6.98 -23.81
C GLN A 56 -34.35 -6.47 -22.40
N ARG A 57 -35.27 -6.58 -21.44
CA ARG A 57 -35.01 -6.22 -20.04
C ARG A 57 -33.90 -7.06 -19.43
N ASP A 58 -33.89 -8.37 -19.67
CA ASP A 58 -32.83 -9.26 -19.20
C ASP A 58 -31.47 -8.92 -19.80
N ARG A 59 -31.42 -8.62 -21.10
CA ARG A 59 -30.16 -8.22 -21.76
C ARG A 59 -29.60 -6.94 -21.17
N ILE A 60 -30.45 -5.96 -20.88
CA ILE A 60 -30.03 -4.72 -20.22
C ILE A 60 -29.56 -5.02 -18.79
N ALA A 61 -30.31 -5.82 -18.03
CA ALA A 61 -29.92 -6.18 -16.66
C ALA A 61 -28.58 -6.94 -16.60
N ILE A 62 -28.33 -7.83 -17.56
CA ILE A 62 -27.05 -8.55 -17.67
C ILE A 62 -25.93 -7.58 -18.07
N ALA A 63 -26.14 -6.70 -19.05
CA ALA A 63 -25.16 -5.69 -19.43
C ALA A 63 -24.84 -4.73 -18.27
N ASP A 64 -25.83 -4.34 -17.45
CA ASP A 64 -25.63 -3.52 -16.26
C ASP A 64 -24.78 -4.26 -15.20
N LEU A 65 -24.99 -5.57 -15.02
CA LEU A 65 -24.16 -6.40 -14.14
C LEU A 65 -22.73 -6.55 -14.67
N GLU A 66 -22.55 -6.73 -15.98
CA GLU A 66 -21.24 -6.79 -16.63
C GLU A 66 -20.47 -5.47 -16.48
N ILE A 67 -21.13 -4.32 -16.65
CA ILE A 67 -20.53 -3.00 -16.42
C ILE A 67 -20.10 -2.86 -14.96
N GLN A 68 -20.94 -3.24 -14.00
CA GLN A 68 -20.60 -3.20 -12.58
C GLN A 68 -19.42 -4.12 -12.24
N ALA A 69 -19.36 -5.31 -12.83
CA ALA A 69 -18.23 -6.23 -12.68
C ALA A 69 -16.95 -5.60 -13.26
N ALA A 70 -17.02 -5.00 -14.46
CA ALA A 70 -15.88 -4.32 -15.06
C ALA A 70 -15.38 -3.15 -14.19
N ASP A 71 -16.28 -2.37 -13.59
CA ASP A 71 -15.92 -1.29 -12.68
C ASP A 71 -15.25 -1.81 -11.39
N LEU A 72 -15.71 -2.94 -10.85
CA LEU A 72 -15.05 -3.60 -9.72
C LEU A 72 -13.65 -4.12 -10.08
N VAL A 73 -13.45 -4.68 -11.27
CA VAL A 73 -12.13 -5.09 -11.76
C VAL A 73 -11.19 -3.88 -11.84
N ARG A 74 -11.63 -2.78 -12.46
CA ARG A 74 -10.83 -1.54 -12.50
C ARG A 74 -10.50 -1.02 -11.11
N ARG A 75 -11.45 -1.08 -10.17
CA ARG A 75 -11.21 -0.68 -8.79
C ARG A 75 -10.16 -1.56 -8.11
N ARG A 76 -10.24 -2.88 -8.30
CA ARG A 76 -9.23 -3.83 -7.80
C ARG A 76 -7.83 -3.50 -8.32
N GLU A 77 -7.71 -3.26 -9.62
CA GLU A 77 -6.44 -2.87 -10.25
C GLU A 77 -5.89 -1.55 -9.68
N ALA A 78 -6.76 -0.55 -9.50
CA ALA A 78 -6.36 0.73 -8.91
C ALA A 78 -5.88 0.59 -7.46
N VAL A 79 -6.55 -0.23 -6.65
CA VAL A 79 -6.13 -0.51 -5.26
C VAL A 79 -4.80 -1.27 -5.25
N ALA A 80 -4.64 -2.29 -6.10
CA ALA A 80 -3.39 -3.04 -6.21
C ALA A 80 -2.21 -2.15 -6.64
N GLU A 81 -2.43 -1.24 -7.60
CA GLU A 81 -1.42 -0.27 -8.04
C GLU A 81 -1.08 0.73 -6.92
N ALA A 82 -2.09 1.21 -6.17
CA ALA A 82 -1.88 2.09 -5.03
C ALA A 82 -1.03 1.42 -3.94
N LEU A 83 -1.37 0.18 -3.55
CA LEU A 83 -0.59 -0.60 -2.58
C LEU A 83 0.84 -0.86 -3.07
N ALA A 84 1.01 -1.21 -4.35
CA ALA A 84 2.34 -1.42 -4.91
C ALA A 84 3.19 -0.14 -4.86
N ARG A 85 2.61 1.02 -5.18
CA ARG A 85 3.28 2.32 -5.06
C ARG A 85 3.66 2.65 -3.63
N GLU A 86 2.76 2.39 -2.68
CA GLU A 86 2.98 2.65 -1.26
C GLU A 86 4.11 1.79 -0.70
N VAL A 87 4.11 0.49 -0.97
CA VAL A 87 5.19 -0.43 -0.58
C VAL A 87 6.54 0.03 -1.15
N VAL A 88 6.58 0.40 -2.43
CA VAL A 88 7.82 0.91 -3.06
C VAL A 88 8.29 2.20 -2.38
N ALA A 89 7.38 3.14 -2.10
CA ALA A 89 7.71 4.38 -1.41
C ALA A 89 8.29 4.15 -0.01
N LEU A 90 7.70 3.24 0.75
CA LEU A 90 8.17 2.87 2.09
C LEU A 90 9.53 2.16 2.06
N VAL A 91 9.75 1.23 1.13
CA VAL A 91 11.05 0.57 0.96
C VAL A 91 12.14 1.59 0.61
N LEU A 92 11.87 2.51 -0.32
CA LEU A 92 12.81 3.58 -0.67
C LEU A 92 13.08 4.53 0.51
N ALA A 93 12.05 4.83 1.31
CA ALA A 93 12.21 5.64 2.53
C ALA A 93 13.10 4.92 3.55
N TYR A 94 12.89 3.62 3.77
CA TYR A 94 13.71 2.79 4.65
C TYR A 94 15.17 2.77 4.18
N GLU A 95 15.45 2.49 2.90
CA GLU A 95 16.80 2.47 2.35
C GLU A 95 17.50 3.84 2.42
N ARG A 96 16.73 4.92 2.29
CA ARG A 96 17.25 6.26 2.45
C ARG A 96 17.65 6.52 3.91
N LEU A 97 16.78 6.17 4.86
CA LEU A 97 17.06 6.33 6.30
C LEU A 97 18.26 5.49 6.73
N ASP A 98 18.38 4.27 6.22
CA ASP A 98 19.52 3.39 6.47
C ASP A 98 20.85 4.03 6.02
N ARG A 99 20.88 4.58 4.80
CA ARG A 99 22.04 5.33 4.29
C ARG A 99 22.35 6.58 5.11
N GLU A 100 21.33 7.32 5.53
CA GLU A 100 21.50 8.51 6.39
C GLU A 100 22.06 8.13 7.77
N LEU A 101 21.61 7.00 8.34
CA LEU A 101 22.14 6.46 9.60
C LEU A 101 23.59 6.00 9.49
N ALA A 102 23.95 5.30 8.40
CA ALA A 102 25.33 4.90 8.14
C ALA A 102 26.27 6.12 8.03
N LEU A 103 25.80 7.19 7.38
CA LEU A 103 26.55 8.45 7.31
C LEU A 103 26.72 9.09 8.69
N LEU A 104 25.65 9.16 9.48
CA LEU A 104 25.70 9.71 10.84
C LEU A 104 26.62 8.88 11.75
N ALA A 105 26.64 7.56 11.61
CA ALA A 105 27.56 6.68 12.34
C ALA A 105 29.02 6.99 12.00
N SER A 106 29.35 7.14 10.71
CA SER A 106 30.71 7.52 10.28
C SER A 106 31.11 8.93 10.76
N GLN A 107 30.18 9.88 10.74
CA GLN A 107 30.40 11.22 11.29
C GLN A 107 30.64 11.17 12.80
N LEU A 108 29.89 10.34 13.53
CA LEU A 108 30.03 10.17 14.96
C LEU A 108 31.40 9.58 15.32
N GLU A 109 31.86 8.56 14.60
CA GLU A 109 33.18 7.96 14.80
C GLU A 109 34.29 9.01 14.59
N THR A 110 34.20 9.79 13.51
CA THR A 110 35.15 10.87 13.23
C THR A 110 35.13 11.93 14.34
N GLN A 111 33.93 12.31 14.80
CA GLN A 111 33.75 13.30 15.85
C GLN A 111 34.31 12.80 17.20
N GLN A 112 34.15 11.52 17.53
CA GLN A 112 34.70 10.92 18.75
C GLN A 112 36.24 10.95 18.74
N LEU A 113 36.86 10.68 17.60
CA LEU A 113 38.32 10.82 17.45
C LEU A 113 38.77 12.27 17.65
N GLN A 114 38.07 13.24 17.05
CA GLN A 114 38.36 14.65 17.24
C GLN A 114 38.19 15.08 18.70
N GLN A 115 37.14 14.59 19.37
CA GLN A 115 36.90 14.81 20.78
C GLN A 115 38.05 14.30 21.64
N ALA A 116 38.53 13.07 21.40
CA ALA A 116 39.64 12.50 22.16
C ALA A 116 40.94 13.34 22.01
N VAL A 117 41.24 13.82 20.80
CA VAL A 117 42.40 14.70 20.55
C VAL A 117 42.23 16.04 21.27
N MET A 118 41.05 16.65 21.16
CA MET A 118 40.77 17.94 21.80
C MET A 118 40.75 17.84 23.32
N GLU A 119 40.26 16.72 23.87
CA GLU A 119 40.32 16.41 25.30
C GLU A 119 41.76 16.38 25.81
N SER A 120 42.66 15.75 25.06
CA SER A 120 44.08 15.74 25.40
C SER A 120 44.66 17.16 25.42
N ALA A 121 44.36 17.97 24.40
CA ALA A 121 44.83 19.36 24.32
C ALA A 121 44.23 20.26 25.43
N TYR A 122 42.97 20.05 25.79
CA TYR A 122 42.32 20.78 26.88
C TYR A 122 42.99 20.45 28.23
N ARG A 123 43.27 19.17 28.50
CA ARG A 123 43.94 18.73 29.73
C ARG A 123 45.37 19.27 29.87
N THR A 124 46.06 19.51 28.75
CA THR A 124 47.41 20.11 28.75
C THR A 124 47.39 21.65 28.74
N GLY A 125 46.20 22.27 28.80
CA GLY A 125 46.03 23.72 28.80
C GLY A 125 46.24 24.38 27.43
N GLN A 126 46.26 23.59 26.35
CA GLN A 126 46.47 24.04 24.97
C GLN A 126 45.14 24.35 24.24
N SER A 127 44.00 24.14 24.89
CA SER A 127 42.67 24.44 24.38
C SER A 127 41.81 25.09 25.47
N ASP A 128 40.74 25.78 25.06
CA ASP A 128 39.83 26.46 25.96
C ASP A 128 38.51 25.69 26.19
N THR A 129 37.82 26.04 27.26
CA THR A 129 36.56 25.38 27.65
C THR A 129 35.46 25.61 26.62
N VAL A 130 35.47 26.73 25.89
CA VAL A 130 34.45 27.05 24.89
C VAL A 130 34.56 26.11 23.69
N THR A 131 35.79 25.85 23.23
CA THR A 131 36.09 24.91 22.16
C THR A 131 35.65 23.51 22.56
N MET A 132 35.94 23.12 23.79
CA MET A 132 35.54 21.83 24.34
C MET A 132 34.02 21.63 24.40
N LEU A 133 33.29 22.61 24.93
CA LEU A 133 31.82 22.59 24.97
C LEU A 133 31.21 22.47 23.57
N ARG A 134 31.80 23.14 22.57
CA ARG A 134 31.33 23.06 21.18
C ARG A 134 31.48 21.65 20.61
N ILE A 135 32.59 20.96 20.93
CA ILE A 135 32.83 19.58 20.48
C ILE A 135 31.83 18.62 21.12
N TRP A 136 31.54 18.76 22.41
CA TRP A 136 30.53 17.93 23.08
C TRP A 136 29.13 18.20 22.53
N GLN A 137 28.73 19.47 22.40
CA GLN A 137 27.44 19.85 21.82
C GLN A 137 27.28 19.26 20.42
N ARG A 138 28.33 19.30 19.59
CA ARG A 138 28.29 18.72 18.24
C ARG A 138 28.10 17.20 18.26
N THR A 139 28.69 16.52 19.23
CA THR A 139 28.52 15.07 19.40
C THR A 139 27.09 14.74 19.79
N GLU A 140 26.52 15.47 20.75
CA GLU A 140 25.11 15.34 21.15
C GLU A 140 24.15 15.60 19.97
N GLU A 141 24.43 16.61 19.15
CA GLU A 141 23.62 16.89 17.94
C GLU A 141 23.62 15.71 16.95
N ILE A 142 24.77 15.07 16.72
CA ILE A 142 24.88 13.92 15.81
C ILE A 142 24.11 12.73 16.38
N VAL A 143 24.25 12.47 17.69
CA VAL A 143 23.54 11.39 18.38
C VAL A 143 22.03 11.61 18.36
N ALA A 144 21.57 12.83 18.63
CA ALA A 144 20.15 13.18 18.58
C ALA A 144 19.56 13.01 17.17
N LYS A 145 20.29 13.42 16.14
CA LYS A 145 19.89 13.16 14.75
C LYS A 145 19.83 11.67 14.46
N ALA A 146 20.79 10.89 14.93
CA ALA A 146 20.78 9.45 14.73
C ALA A 146 19.57 8.79 15.40
N SER A 147 19.22 9.18 16.63
CA SER A 147 18.05 8.63 17.31
C SER A 147 16.74 9.01 16.62
N GLU A 148 16.59 10.25 16.14
CA GLU A 148 15.43 10.68 15.34
C GLU A 148 15.28 9.82 14.07
N ARG A 149 16.38 9.54 13.36
CA ARG A 149 16.37 8.72 12.14
C ARG A 149 16.10 7.25 12.43
N GLN A 150 16.57 6.72 13.55
CA GLN A 150 16.24 5.36 13.99
C GLN A 150 14.75 5.21 14.29
N ILE A 151 14.15 6.19 14.97
CA ILE A 151 12.70 6.19 15.24
C ILE A 151 11.93 6.21 13.92
N ALA A 152 12.30 7.08 12.99
CA ALA A 152 11.66 7.12 11.67
C ALA A 152 11.82 5.80 10.91
N GLN A 153 13.00 5.17 10.96
CA GLN A 153 13.24 3.90 10.29
C GLN A 153 12.38 2.78 10.88
N ALA A 154 12.26 2.72 12.22
CA ALA A 154 11.40 1.76 12.91
C ALA A 154 9.92 1.96 12.56
N GLN A 155 9.47 3.21 12.43
CA GLN A 155 8.11 3.53 11.99
C GLN A 155 7.86 3.04 10.56
N THR A 156 8.77 3.33 9.63
CA THR A 156 8.68 2.84 8.23
C THR A 156 8.68 1.32 8.16
N GLN A 157 9.49 0.65 8.98
CA GLN A 157 9.48 -0.81 9.07
C GLN A 157 8.13 -1.33 9.60
N GLN A 158 7.58 -0.71 10.63
CA GLN A 158 6.28 -1.10 11.20
C GLN A 158 5.14 -0.90 10.18
N GLU A 159 5.17 0.18 9.40
CA GLU A 159 4.20 0.43 8.33
C GLU A 159 4.30 -0.63 7.21
N LEU A 160 5.53 -0.99 6.81
CA LEU A 160 5.78 -2.09 5.86
C LEU A 160 5.22 -3.40 6.40
N GLU A 161 5.51 -3.74 7.65
CA GLU A 161 5.00 -4.94 8.31
C GLU A 161 3.47 -4.93 8.30
N GLN A 162 2.81 -3.84 8.71
CA GLN A 162 1.34 -3.76 8.71
C GLN A 162 0.72 -4.00 7.34
N ILE A 163 1.29 -3.42 6.28
CA ILE A 163 0.78 -3.57 4.91
C ILE A 163 1.05 -4.98 4.38
N THR A 164 2.14 -5.63 4.81
CA THR A 164 2.52 -6.97 4.35
C THR A 164 1.99 -8.12 5.19
N ASP A 165 1.58 -7.89 6.45
CA ASP A 165 1.37 -8.94 7.47
C ASP A 165 -0.08 -8.98 7.99
N SER A 166 -1.00 -8.24 7.37
CA SER A 166 -2.44 -8.19 7.71
C SER A 166 -3.21 -9.52 7.55
N ALA A 167 -2.53 -10.65 7.34
CA ALA A 167 -3.09 -12.00 7.26
C ALA A 167 -3.20 -12.75 8.62
N THR A 168 -2.67 -12.22 9.73
CA THR A 168 -2.61 -12.96 11.01
C THR A 168 -3.59 -12.49 12.10
N ARG A 169 -4.63 -11.71 11.78
CA ARG A 169 -5.74 -11.38 12.71
C ARG A 169 -7.09 -11.60 12.07
#